data_AF-A0A9D9IU61-F1
#
_entry.id   AF-A0A9D9IU61-F1
#
_cell.length_a   1.000
_cell.length_b   1.000
_cell.length_c   1.000
_cell.angle_alpha   90.00
_cell.angle_beta   90.00
_cell.angle_gamma   90.00
#
_symmetry.space_group_name_H-M   'P 1'
#
loop_
_entity.id
_entity.type
_entity.pdbx_description
1 polymer ?
#
loop_
_entity_poly.entity_id
_entity_poly.type
_entity_poly.pdbx_seq_one_letter_code
_entity_poly.pdbx_strand_id
1 'polypeptide(L)'
;MADRMTPEQRHKCMSHIRGRDTAPEILVRKALFASGFRFRVNVASLPGTPDIVLGKYRTAVFVNGCFWHGHEHCRLYSMPKTNTGFWTQKIQRNRRRDAAVAVRLQARGWKVLTVWECSLDRARRKKTLETLEEQIRQNGEEYKAELAARKAALQERRARTLSSRERKNALSGEIYSRYSIPRRIRKASEDFDSLYDSPDGMRDECQD
;
A
#
# COMPACT_ATOMS: atom_id res chain seq x y z
N MET A 1 15.71 -27.03 -22.53
CA MET A 1 17.02 -27.21 -23.19
C MET A 1 17.94 -27.98 -22.25
N ALA A 2 18.87 -28.79 -22.76
CA ALA A 2 20.00 -29.27 -21.95
C ALA A 2 20.89 -28.07 -21.59
N ASP A 3 21.59 -28.15 -20.46
CA ASP A 3 22.53 -27.10 -20.07
C ASP A 3 23.65 -26.98 -21.11
N ARG A 4 23.90 -25.76 -21.58
CA ARG A 4 24.96 -25.46 -22.54
C ARG A 4 26.27 -25.02 -21.86
N MET A 5 26.23 -24.79 -20.55
CA MET A 5 27.37 -24.33 -19.75
C MET A 5 28.00 -25.50 -19.00
N THR A 6 29.32 -25.42 -18.77
CA THR A 6 29.98 -26.33 -17.81
C THR A 6 29.51 -26.01 -16.38
N PRO A 7 29.68 -26.94 -15.42
CA PRO A 7 29.37 -26.67 -14.02
C PRO A 7 30.05 -25.41 -13.47
N GLU A 8 31.32 -25.13 -13.79
CA GLU A 8 32.00 -23.91 -13.33
C GLU A 8 31.41 -22.65 -13.96
N GLN A 9 31.10 -22.70 -15.27
CA GLN A 9 30.47 -21.59 -15.97
C GLN A 9 29.09 -21.28 -15.41
N ARG A 10 28.30 -22.32 -15.11
CA ARG A 10 26.98 -22.17 -14.47
C ARG A 10 27.10 -21.62 -13.05
N HIS A 11 28.05 -22.12 -12.26
CA HIS A 11 28.30 -21.60 -10.91
C HIS A 11 28.64 -20.10 -10.96
N LYS A 12 29.54 -19.69 -11.87
CA LYS A 12 29.89 -18.29 -12.09
C LYS A 12 28.70 -17.46 -12.60
N CYS A 13 27.89 -18.00 -13.50
CA CYS A 13 26.68 -17.31 -13.98
C CYS A 13 25.71 -17.06 -12.82
N MET A 14 25.45 -18.08 -12.00
CA MET A 14 24.55 -18.00 -10.85
C MET A 14 25.05 -17.03 -9.78
N SER A 15 26.36 -16.94 -9.54
CA SER A 15 26.92 -16.00 -8.55
C SER A 15 26.81 -14.53 -8.98
N HIS A 16 26.67 -14.25 -10.27
CA HIS A 16 26.46 -12.91 -10.80
C HIS A 16 24.99 -12.46 -10.76
N ILE A 17 24.05 -13.35 -10.45
CA ILE A 17 22.62 -13.02 -10.39
C ILE A 17 22.33 -12.24 -9.10
N ARG A 18 22.07 -10.95 -9.26
CA ARG A 18 21.77 -10.04 -8.15
C ARG A 18 20.29 -10.13 -7.78
N GLY A 19 19.99 -10.06 -6.48
CA GLY A 19 18.62 -10.02 -5.97
C GLY A 19 17.98 -8.62 -5.94
N ARG A 20 18.71 -7.59 -6.35
CA ARG A 20 18.25 -6.19 -6.43
C ARG A 20 19.04 -5.45 -7.50
N ASP A 21 18.51 -4.32 -7.94
CA ASP A 21 19.13 -3.45 -8.92
C ASP A 21 19.39 -4.16 -10.25
N THR A 22 18.45 -5.02 -10.64
CA THR A 22 18.52 -5.71 -11.92
C THR A 22 18.31 -4.71 -13.07
N ALA A 23 18.80 -5.06 -14.27
CA ALA A 23 18.61 -4.24 -15.47
C ALA A 23 17.13 -3.84 -15.74
N PRO A 24 16.13 -4.74 -15.65
CA PRO A 24 14.73 -4.35 -15.82
C PRO A 24 14.24 -3.39 -14.73
N GLU A 25 14.64 -3.56 -13.47
CA GLU A 25 14.28 -2.63 -12.39
C GLU A 25 14.85 -1.23 -12.64
N ILE A 26 16.13 -1.13 -13.02
CA ILE A 26 16.78 0.16 -13.30
C ILE A 26 16.07 0.87 -14.45
N LEU A 27 15.69 0.12 -15.48
CA LEU A 27 14.97 0.65 -16.64
C LEU A 27 13.62 1.25 -16.25
N VAL A 28 12.80 0.51 -15.49
CA VAL A 28 11.50 1.01 -15.04
C VAL A 28 11.68 2.23 -14.13
N ARG A 29 12.65 2.21 -13.22
CA ARG A 29 12.97 3.35 -12.35
C ARG A 29 13.34 4.60 -13.13
N LYS A 30 14.21 4.48 -14.13
CA LYS A 30 14.62 5.60 -15.00
C LYS A 30 13.42 6.17 -15.77
N ALA A 31 12.58 5.29 -16.32
CA ALA A 31 11.37 5.71 -17.04
C ALA A 31 10.40 6.47 -16.13
N LEU A 32 10.03 5.90 -14.98
CA LEU A 32 9.12 6.55 -14.03
C LEU A 32 9.68 7.88 -13.53
N PHE A 33 10.99 7.97 -13.28
CA PHE A 33 11.62 9.23 -12.87
C PHE A 33 11.56 10.29 -13.98
N ALA A 34 11.85 9.91 -15.23
CA ALA A 34 11.75 10.80 -16.38
C ALA A 34 10.32 11.32 -16.59
N SER A 35 9.31 10.50 -16.29
CA SER A 35 7.89 10.86 -16.33
C SER A 35 7.40 11.63 -15.10
N GLY A 36 8.31 12.06 -14.21
CA GLY A 36 8.03 12.93 -13.08
C GLY A 36 7.56 12.23 -11.80
N PHE A 37 7.51 10.90 -11.78
CA PHE A 37 7.12 10.17 -10.57
C PHE A 37 8.25 10.16 -9.53
N ARG A 38 7.86 10.34 -8.26
CA ARG A 38 8.76 10.18 -7.11
C ARG A 38 8.40 8.90 -6.38
N PHE A 39 9.39 8.07 -6.13
CA PHE A 39 9.23 6.76 -5.53
C PHE A 39 10.36 6.43 -4.56
N ARG A 40 10.08 5.48 -3.68
CA ARG A 40 11.08 4.80 -2.86
C ARG A 40 11.36 3.44 -3.46
N VAL A 41 12.55 2.90 -3.23
CA VAL A 41 12.95 1.58 -3.74
C VAL A 41 13.18 0.63 -2.58
N ASN A 42 12.95 -0.67 -2.79
CA ASN A 42 13.28 -1.75 -1.85
C ASN A 42 12.78 -1.48 -0.42
N VAL A 43 11.49 -1.15 -0.28
CA VAL A 43 10.93 -0.72 1.01
C VAL A 43 10.63 -1.94 1.89
N ALA A 44 11.57 -2.25 2.79
CA ALA A 44 11.48 -3.42 3.68
C ALA A 44 10.32 -3.38 4.69
N SER A 45 9.75 -2.21 4.98
CA SER A 45 8.58 -2.09 5.87
C SER A 45 7.28 -2.60 5.25
N LEU A 46 7.26 -2.82 3.93
CA LEU A 46 6.12 -3.37 3.21
C LEU A 46 6.30 -4.88 2.96
N PRO A 47 5.21 -5.66 2.98
CA PRO A 47 5.28 -7.09 2.70
C PRO A 47 5.93 -7.35 1.34
N GLY A 48 6.89 -8.27 1.30
CA GLY A 48 7.56 -8.68 0.06
C GLY A 48 8.54 -7.68 -0.53
N THR A 49 8.86 -6.58 0.16
CA THR A 49 9.86 -5.58 -0.23
C THR A 49 9.70 -5.14 -1.70
N PRO A 50 8.63 -4.38 -2.03
CA PRO A 50 8.38 -3.98 -3.41
C PRO A 50 9.56 -3.20 -4.00
N ASP A 51 9.86 -3.45 -5.27
CA ASP A 51 10.98 -2.82 -5.97
C ASP A 51 10.80 -1.30 -6.05
N ILE A 52 9.56 -0.86 -6.29
CA ILE A 52 9.20 0.56 -6.43
C ILE A 52 7.91 0.83 -5.66
N VAL A 53 7.95 1.85 -4.79
CA VAL A 53 6.81 2.27 -3.97
C VAL A 53 6.50 3.74 -4.21
N LEU A 54 5.28 3.99 -4.66
CA LEU A 54 4.74 5.30 -5.00
C LEU A 54 3.74 5.73 -3.94
N GLY A 55 4.23 6.31 -2.83
CA GLY A 55 3.40 6.64 -1.68
C GLY A 55 2.25 7.61 -1.98
N LYS A 56 2.49 8.63 -2.82
CA LYS A 56 1.46 9.60 -3.26
C LYS A 56 0.29 8.94 -3.99
N TYR A 57 0.59 7.87 -4.73
CA TYR A 57 -0.37 7.16 -5.57
C TYR A 57 -0.90 5.89 -4.89
N ARG A 58 -0.39 5.56 -3.69
CA ARG A 58 -0.69 4.33 -2.96
C ARG A 58 -0.47 3.05 -3.81
N THR A 59 0.59 3.06 -4.62
CA THR A 59 0.92 1.96 -5.54
C THR A 59 2.27 1.33 -5.22
N ALA A 60 2.32 0.00 -5.21
CA ALA A 60 3.52 -0.82 -5.13
C ALA A 60 3.72 -1.55 -6.46
N VAL A 61 4.91 -1.45 -7.04
CA VAL A 61 5.25 -2.06 -8.32
C VAL A 61 6.34 -3.12 -8.10
N PHE A 62 6.09 -4.32 -8.62
CA PHE A 62 7.04 -5.42 -8.66
C PHE A 62 7.55 -5.62 -10.09
N VAL A 63 8.86 -5.74 -10.26
CA VAL A 63 9.52 -5.99 -11.54
C VAL A 63 10.00 -7.44 -11.55
N ASN A 64 9.16 -8.34 -12.05
CA ASN A 64 9.39 -9.78 -11.96
C ASN A 64 10.17 -10.29 -13.18
N GLY A 65 11.25 -11.03 -12.90
CA GLY A 65 11.90 -11.88 -13.90
C GLY A 65 10.99 -13.03 -14.33
N CYS A 66 10.81 -13.24 -15.64
CA CYS A 66 9.90 -14.25 -16.16
C CYS A 66 10.32 -15.66 -15.77
N PHE A 67 11.63 -15.92 -15.71
CA PHE A 67 12.15 -17.22 -15.28
C PHE A 67 11.85 -17.53 -13.80
N TRP A 68 12.16 -16.59 -12.89
CA TRP A 68 12.13 -16.83 -11.44
C TRP A 68 10.73 -16.91 -10.85
N HIS A 69 9.77 -16.22 -11.48
CA HIS A 69 8.38 -16.19 -11.04
C HIS A 69 7.45 -17.03 -11.93
N GLY A 70 8.01 -17.71 -12.94
CA GLY A 70 7.27 -18.67 -13.77
C GLY A 70 6.19 -18.04 -14.62
N HIS A 71 6.55 -17.05 -15.45
CA HIS A 71 5.61 -16.37 -16.33
C HIS A 71 5.05 -17.33 -17.40
N GLU A 72 3.74 -17.58 -17.34
CA GLU A 72 3.05 -18.44 -18.30
C GLU A 72 3.04 -17.83 -19.71
N HIS A 73 3.05 -18.68 -20.73
CA HIS A 73 3.06 -18.27 -22.14
C HIS A 73 4.17 -17.27 -22.54
N CYS A 74 5.31 -17.30 -21.84
CA CYS A 74 6.43 -16.40 -22.08
C CYS A 74 7.60 -17.10 -22.75
N ARG A 75 8.19 -16.48 -23.79
CA ARG A 75 9.40 -16.98 -24.47
C ARG A 75 10.62 -17.06 -23.53
N LEU A 76 10.70 -16.18 -22.53
CA LEU A 76 11.81 -16.13 -21.57
C LEU A 76 11.67 -17.18 -20.45
N TYR A 77 10.49 -17.79 -20.33
CA TYR A 77 10.25 -18.86 -19.37
C TYR A 77 10.35 -20.22 -20.07
N SER A 78 11.32 -21.03 -19.66
CA SER A 78 11.43 -22.42 -20.06
C SER A 78 11.92 -23.24 -18.88
N MET A 79 11.20 -24.33 -18.58
CA MET A 79 11.59 -25.21 -17.48
C MET A 79 12.92 -25.90 -17.80
N PRO A 80 13.94 -25.81 -16.91
CA PRO A 80 15.18 -26.55 -17.09
C PRO A 80 14.91 -28.06 -17.10
N LYS A 81 15.54 -28.77 -18.06
CA LYS A 81 15.50 -30.24 -18.13
C LYS A 81 16.38 -30.90 -17.05
N THR A 82 17.31 -30.14 -16.48
CA THR A 82 18.18 -30.59 -15.38
C THR A 82 17.58 -30.13 -14.05
N ASN A 83 17.54 -31.04 -13.07
CA ASN A 83 17.01 -30.77 -11.72
C ASN A 83 15.58 -30.19 -11.72
N THR A 84 14.72 -30.72 -12.58
CA THR A 84 13.37 -30.20 -12.81
C THR A 84 12.53 -30.17 -11.53
N GLY A 85 12.62 -31.21 -10.69
CA GLY A 85 11.87 -31.27 -9.42
C GLY A 85 12.18 -30.09 -8.49
N PHE A 86 13.46 -29.75 -8.33
CA PHE A 86 13.87 -28.57 -7.57
C PHE A 86 13.32 -27.27 -8.16
N TRP A 87 13.47 -27.08 -9.48
CA TRP A 87 13.04 -25.85 -10.15
C TRP A 87 11.53 -25.67 -10.10
N THR A 88 10.76 -26.73 -10.33
CA THR A 88 9.29 -26.72 -10.22
C THR A 88 8.86 -26.30 -8.81
N GLN A 89 9.41 -26.91 -7.76
CA GLN A 89 9.07 -26.55 -6.38
C GLN A 89 9.49 -25.12 -6.05
N LYS A 90 10.67 -24.68 -6.51
CA LYS A 90 11.17 -23.31 -6.28
C LYS A 90 10.27 -22.26 -6.93
N ILE A 91 9.90 -22.45 -8.19
CA ILE A 91 9.03 -21.54 -8.92
C ILE A 91 7.63 -21.50 -8.28
N GLN A 92 7.06 -22.67 -7.93
CA GLN A 92 5.77 -22.72 -7.24
C GLN A 92 5.79 -22.00 -5.89
N ARG A 93 6.87 -22.18 -5.11
CA ARG A 93 7.05 -21.46 -3.83
C ARG A 93 7.11 -19.95 -4.05
N ASN A 94 7.81 -19.49 -5.10
CA ASN A 94 7.87 -18.07 -5.46
C ASN A 94 6.48 -17.53 -5.81
N ARG A 95 5.75 -18.19 -6.71
CA ARG A 95 4.38 -17.80 -7.09
C ARG A 95 3.43 -17.72 -5.88
N ARG A 96 3.49 -18.71 -4.98
CA ARG A 96 2.70 -18.71 -3.74
C ARG A 96 3.07 -17.52 -2.84
N ARG A 97 4.37 -17.22 -2.72
CA ARG A 97 4.85 -16.06 -1.95
C ARG A 97 4.36 -14.76 -2.55
N ASP A 98 4.44 -14.60 -3.88
CA ASP A 98 4.02 -13.39 -4.57
C ASP A 98 2.52 -13.14 -4.39
N ALA A 99 1.70 -14.19 -4.52
CA ALA A 99 0.27 -14.12 -4.26
C ALA A 99 -0.04 -13.68 -2.81
N ALA A 100 0.63 -14.29 -1.82
CA ALA A 100 0.45 -13.92 -0.42
C ALA A 100 0.93 -12.49 -0.12
N VAL A 101 1.99 -12.03 -0.77
CA VAL A 101 2.47 -10.64 -0.69
C VAL A 101 1.44 -9.67 -1.27
N ALA A 102 0.91 -9.97 -2.45
CA ALA A 102 -0.08 -9.14 -3.12
C ALA A 102 -1.34 -8.95 -2.26
N VAL A 103 -1.87 -10.05 -1.68
CA VAL A 103 -3.03 -10.01 -0.78
C VAL A 103 -2.74 -9.14 0.44
N ARG A 104 -1.57 -9.29 1.09
CA ARG A 104 -1.20 -8.47 2.26
C ARG A 104 -1.05 -7.00 1.94
N LEU A 105 -0.56 -6.66 0.74
CA LEU A 105 -0.46 -5.28 0.29
C LEU A 105 -1.84 -4.69 0.01
N GLN A 106 -2.70 -5.42 -0.68
CA GLN A 106 -4.08 -5.04 -0.95
C GLN A 106 -4.88 -4.83 0.33
N ALA A 107 -4.72 -5.71 1.33
CA ALA A 107 -5.35 -5.57 2.64
C ALA A 107 -4.88 -4.31 3.40
N ARG A 108 -3.67 -3.81 3.11
CA ARG A 108 -3.16 -2.52 3.61
C ARG A 108 -3.57 -1.35 2.72
N GLY A 109 -4.47 -1.57 1.75
CA GLY A 109 -4.94 -0.55 0.82
C GLY A 109 -3.89 -0.12 -0.21
N TRP A 110 -2.95 -0.99 -0.59
CA TRP A 110 -2.01 -0.71 -1.67
C TRP A 110 -2.46 -1.35 -2.98
N LYS A 111 -2.38 -0.60 -4.08
CA LYS A 111 -2.48 -1.15 -5.42
C LYS A 111 -1.19 -1.87 -5.77
N VAL A 112 -1.30 -3.13 -6.20
CA VAL A 112 -0.16 -3.95 -6.60
C VAL A 112 -0.12 -4.04 -8.12
N LEU A 113 0.96 -3.58 -8.74
CA LEU A 113 1.21 -3.70 -10.16
C LEU A 113 2.43 -4.60 -10.39
N THR A 114 2.36 -5.50 -11.36
CA THR A 114 3.47 -6.40 -11.72
C THR A 114 3.91 -6.12 -13.15
N VAL A 115 5.19 -5.83 -13.32
CA VAL A 115 5.84 -5.61 -14.61
C VAL A 115 6.76 -6.78 -14.87
N TRP A 116 6.47 -7.54 -15.92
CA TRP A 116 7.28 -8.68 -16.33
C TRP A 116 8.46 -8.26 -17.20
N GLU A 117 9.62 -8.88 -17.01
CA GLU A 117 10.83 -8.55 -17.80
C GLU A 117 10.60 -8.68 -19.32
N CYS A 118 9.78 -9.63 -19.77
CA CYS A 118 9.49 -9.81 -21.18
C CYS A 118 8.73 -8.64 -21.80
N SER A 119 7.98 -7.90 -21.00
CA SER A 119 7.22 -6.72 -21.44
C SER A 119 8.12 -5.48 -21.61
N LEU A 120 9.36 -5.55 -21.10
CA LEU A 120 10.36 -4.49 -21.21
C LEU A 120 11.31 -4.66 -22.41
N ASP A 121 11.05 -5.65 -23.26
CA ASP A 121 11.73 -5.81 -24.54
C ASP A 121 11.51 -4.59 -25.45
N ARG A 122 12.47 -4.28 -26.33
CA ARG A 122 12.53 -3.03 -27.12
C ARG A 122 11.21 -2.72 -27.84
N ALA A 123 10.54 -3.75 -28.37
CA ALA A 123 9.28 -3.60 -29.10
C ALA A 123 8.07 -3.25 -28.22
N ARG A 124 8.03 -3.71 -26.96
CA ARG A 124 6.85 -3.62 -26.07
C ARG A 124 7.03 -2.62 -24.92
N ARG A 125 8.28 -2.23 -24.64
CA ARG A 125 8.66 -1.39 -23.51
C ARG A 125 7.87 -0.09 -23.45
N LYS A 126 7.78 0.64 -24.56
CA LYS A 126 7.10 1.94 -24.60
C LYS A 126 5.64 1.82 -24.15
N LYS A 127 4.87 0.94 -24.80
CA LYS A 127 3.47 0.67 -24.46
C LYS A 127 3.28 0.20 -23.03
N THR A 128 4.16 -0.68 -22.56
CA THR A 128 4.11 -1.22 -21.18
C THR A 128 4.32 -0.11 -20.16
N LEU A 129 5.29 0.77 -20.38
CA LEU A 129 5.57 1.90 -19.50
C LEU A 129 4.42 2.92 -19.53
N GLU A 130 3.88 3.26 -20.70
CA GLU A 130 2.71 4.14 -20.82
C GLU A 130 1.50 3.59 -20.05
N THR A 131 1.22 2.29 -20.19
CA THR A 131 0.14 1.61 -19.46
C THR A 131 0.39 1.63 -17.95
N LEU A 132 1.63 1.38 -17.53
CA LEU A 132 2.02 1.42 -16.13
C LEU A 132 1.82 2.82 -15.53
N GLU A 133 2.27 3.86 -16.24
CA GLU A 133 2.10 5.24 -15.80
C GLU A 133 0.63 5.61 -15.65
N GLU A 134 -0.20 5.22 -16.61
CA GLU A 134 -1.64 5.48 -16.56
C GLU A 134 -2.30 4.83 -15.36
N GLN A 135 -2.01 3.55 -15.12
CA GLN A 135 -2.51 2.82 -13.95
C GLN A 135 -2.06 3.46 -12.63
N ILE A 136 -0.84 3.99 -12.56
CA ILE A 136 -0.34 4.70 -11.39
C ILE A 136 -1.10 6.01 -11.19
N ARG A 137 -1.30 6.82 -12.25
CA ARG A 137 -2.02 8.09 -12.18
C ARG A 137 -3.45 7.88 -11.74
N GLN A 138 -4.17 6.98 -12.41
CA GLN A 138 -5.55 6.63 -12.11
C GLN A 138 -5.71 6.24 -10.63
N ASN A 139 -4.89 5.31 -10.14
CA ASN A 139 -4.95 4.89 -8.73
C ASN A 139 -4.67 6.04 -7.75
N GLY A 140 -3.80 6.98 -8.14
CA GLY A 140 -3.54 8.16 -7.31
C GLY A 140 -4.70 9.15 -7.27
N GLU A 141 -5.50 9.24 -8.32
CA GLU A 141 -6.72 10.06 -8.32
C GLU A 141 -7.80 9.42 -7.45
N GLU A 142 -8.01 8.11 -7.60
CA GLU A 142 -8.91 7.32 -6.76
C GLU A 142 -8.53 7.46 -5.27
N TYR A 143 -7.24 7.29 -4.94
CA TYR A 143 -6.76 7.42 -3.57
C TYR A 143 -6.91 8.85 -3.01
N LYS A 144 -6.69 9.89 -3.81
CA LYS A 144 -6.93 11.28 -3.39
C LYS A 144 -8.40 11.53 -3.09
N ALA A 145 -9.31 11.01 -3.93
CA ALA A 145 -10.74 11.14 -3.72
C ALA A 145 -11.19 10.45 -2.42
N GLU A 146 -10.68 9.24 -2.16
CA GLU A 146 -10.91 8.51 -0.91
C GLU A 146 -10.44 9.31 0.32
N LEU A 147 -9.24 9.88 0.28
CA LEU A 147 -8.72 10.72 1.35
C LEU A 147 -9.56 11.98 1.58
N ALA A 148 -10.02 12.62 0.50
CA ALA A 148 -10.88 13.80 0.58
C ALA A 148 -12.23 13.46 1.23
N ALA A 149 -12.87 12.36 0.82
CA ALA A 149 -14.12 11.88 1.40
C ALA A 149 -13.96 11.56 2.90
N ARG A 150 -12.87 10.89 3.28
CA ARG A 150 -12.57 10.60 4.69
C ARG A 150 -12.38 11.87 5.53
N LYS A 151 -11.73 12.89 4.97
CA LYS A 151 -11.55 14.19 5.62
C LYS A 151 -12.89 14.91 5.79
N ALA A 152 -13.74 14.91 4.77
CA ALA A 152 -15.08 15.50 4.81
C ALA A 152 -15.96 14.84 5.89
N ALA A 153 -16.01 13.50 5.93
CA ALA A 153 -16.77 12.77 6.95
C ALA A 153 -16.29 13.08 8.38
N LEU A 154 -14.97 13.24 8.59
CA LEU A 154 -14.43 13.66 9.88
C LEU A 154 -14.84 15.09 10.25
N GLN A 155 -14.86 16.01 9.27
CA GLN A 155 -15.30 17.38 9.47
C GLN A 155 -16.79 17.46 9.82
N GLU A 156 -17.65 16.72 9.11
CA GLU A 156 -19.07 16.63 9.43
C GLU A 156 -19.33 16.06 10.82
N ARG A 157 -18.60 15.00 11.21
CA ARG A 157 -18.70 14.44 12.55
C ARG A 157 -18.33 15.47 13.62
N ARG A 158 -17.23 16.20 13.42
CA ARG A 158 -16.81 17.29 14.31
C ARG A 158 -17.85 18.41 14.39
N ALA A 159 -18.39 18.84 13.25
CA ALA A 159 -19.42 19.88 13.20
C ALA A 159 -20.71 19.46 13.93
N ARG A 160 -21.13 18.20 13.78
CA ARG A 160 -22.28 17.65 14.52
C ARG A 160 -22.04 17.66 16.03
N THR A 161 -20.88 17.22 16.48
CA THR A 161 -20.50 17.26 17.90
C THR A 161 -20.48 18.69 18.44
N LEU A 162 -19.91 19.64 17.70
CA LEU A 162 -19.89 21.05 18.09
C LEU A 162 -21.31 21.62 18.20
N SER A 163 -22.16 21.39 17.20
CA SER A 163 -23.55 21.86 17.21
C SER A 163 -24.36 21.26 18.36
N SER A 164 -24.17 19.97 18.68
CA SER A 164 -24.79 19.35 19.85
C SER A 164 -24.32 19.99 21.17
N ARG A 165 -23.03 20.32 21.28
CA ARG A 165 -22.47 21.00 22.46
C ARG A 165 -22.98 22.43 22.60
N GLU A 166 -23.05 23.18 21.50
CA GLU A 166 -23.65 24.53 21.46
C GLU A 166 -25.12 24.51 21.89
N ARG A 167 -25.90 23.53 21.41
CA ARG A 167 -27.30 23.34 21.81
C ARG A 167 -27.43 23.04 23.31
N LYS A 168 -26.61 22.12 23.84
CA LYS A 168 -26.56 21.83 25.29
C LYS A 168 -26.24 23.09 26.09
N ASN A 169 -25.19 23.82 25.71
CA ASN A 169 -24.77 25.05 26.39
C ASN A 169 -25.88 26.12 26.35
N ALA A 170 -26.56 26.30 25.23
CA ALA A 170 -27.65 27.24 25.07
C ALA A 170 -28.85 26.88 25.98
N LEU A 171 -29.25 25.60 25.98
CA LEU A 171 -30.33 25.10 26.83
C LEU A 171 -29.99 25.26 28.32
N SER A 172 -28.77 24.88 28.73
CA SER A 172 -28.30 25.10 30.10
C SER A 172 -28.33 26.58 30.48
N GLY A 173 -27.89 27.48 29.58
CA GLY A 173 -27.99 28.92 29.76
C GLY A 173 -29.42 29.43 29.98
N GLU A 174 -30.37 28.93 29.17
CA GLU A 174 -31.79 29.26 29.29
C GLU A 174 -32.38 28.76 30.61
N ILE A 175 -32.11 27.50 30.99
CA ILE A 175 -32.52 26.90 32.27
C ILE A 175 -31.97 27.72 33.45
N TYR A 176 -30.68 28.04 33.42
CA TYR A 176 -30.02 28.79 34.49
C TYR A 176 -30.63 30.19 34.67
N SER A 177 -31.00 30.84 33.56
CA SER A 177 -31.67 32.14 33.58
C SER A 177 -33.10 32.05 34.11
N ARG A 178 -33.91 31.13 33.54
CA ARG A 178 -35.34 30.98 33.85
C ARG A 178 -35.61 30.63 35.31
N TYR A 179 -34.77 29.77 35.90
CA TYR A 179 -34.93 29.29 37.27
C TYR A 179 -34.00 29.98 38.28
N SER A 180 -33.26 31.02 37.87
CA SER A 180 -32.34 31.77 38.74
C SER A 180 -31.38 30.86 39.54
N ILE A 181 -30.82 29.84 38.88
CA ILE A 181 -29.99 28.82 39.54
C ILE A 181 -28.70 29.47 40.07
N PRO A 182 -28.39 29.32 41.38
CA PRO A 182 -27.18 29.91 41.97
C PRO A 182 -25.89 29.46 41.28
N ARG A 183 -24.92 30.38 41.14
CA ARG A 183 -23.62 30.12 40.49
C ARG A 183 -22.89 28.86 40.97
N ARG A 184 -22.97 28.53 42.27
CA ARG A 184 -22.35 27.33 42.85
C ARG A 184 -22.87 26.03 42.22
N ILE A 185 -24.16 25.97 41.87
CA ILE A 185 -24.80 24.80 41.26
C ILE A 185 -24.46 24.73 39.77
N ARG A 186 -24.43 25.88 39.08
CA ARG A 186 -24.01 25.98 37.68
C ARG A 186 -22.59 25.44 37.49
N LYS A 187 -21.66 25.89 38.36
CA LYS A 187 -20.27 25.45 38.36
C LYS A 187 -20.15 23.94 38.63
N ALA A 188 -20.88 23.41 39.62
CA ALA A 188 -20.89 21.98 39.89
C ALA A 188 -21.41 21.13 38.71
N SER A 189 -22.40 21.62 37.96
CA SER A 189 -22.89 20.96 36.74
C SER A 189 -21.87 21.00 35.60
N GLU A 190 -21.21 22.14 35.39
CA GLU A 190 -20.17 22.29 34.37
C GLU A 190 -18.95 21.39 34.68
N ASP A 191 -18.56 21.31 35.95
CA ASP A 191 -17.49 20.42 36.43
C ASP A 191 -17.89 18.93 36.24
N PHE A 192 -19.15 18.56 36.51
CA PHE A 192 -19.68 17.21 36.30
C PHE A 192 -19.73 16.81 34.82
N ASP A 193 -20.22 17.69 33.94
CA ASP A 193 -20.26 17.44 32.49
C ASP A 193 -18.84 17.29 31.90
N SER A 194 -17.86 18.04 32.44
CA SER A 194 -16.46 17.96 31.98
C SER A 194 -15.81 16.59 32.23
N LEU A 195 -16.25 15.86 33.26
CA LEU A 195 -15.77 14.52 33.58
C LEU A 195 -16.26 13.47 32.57
N TYR A 196 -17.43 13.67 31.96
CA TYR A 196 -18.06 12.72 31.05
C TYR A 196 -17.89 13.05 29.56
N ASP A 197 -17.66 14.32 29.18
CA ASP A 197 -17.44 14.73 27.77
C ASP A 197 -16.01 14.44 27.25
N SER A 198 -15.13 13.83 28.06
CA SER A 198 -13.81 13.39 27.59
C SER A 198 -13.95 12.20 26.64
N PRO A 199 -13.35 12.23 25.43
CA PRO A 199 -13.49 11.18 24.42
C PRO A 199 -12.91 9.81 24.82
N ASP A 200 -12.21 9.73 25.94
CA ASP A 200 -11.68 8.50 26.54
C ASP A 200 -12.49 7.99 27.75
N GLY A 201 -13.55 8.69 28.18
CA GLY A 201 -14.40 8.32 29.33
C GLY A 201 -15.34 7.13 29.10
N MET A 202 -15.11 6.34 28.06
CA MET A 202 -15.93 5.17 27.68
C MET A 202 -15.05 4.01 27.19
N ARG A 203 -13.87 3.82 27.82
CA ARG A 203 -12.95 2.73 27.45
C ARG A 203 -12.46 1.82 28.58
N ASP A 204 -12.86 2.04 29.82
CA ASP A 204 -12.53 1.14 30.93
C ASP A 204 -13.82 0.78 31.67
N GLU A 205 -14.34 -0.43 31.41
CA GLU A 205 -15.23 -1.26 32.25
C GLU A 205 -15.99 -2.26 31.35
N CYS A 206 -15.25 -3.17 30.71
CA CYS A 206 -15.78 -4.41 30.14
C CYS A 206 -14.60 -5.38 29.88
N GLN A 207 -13.91 -5.77 30.96
CA GLN A 207 -13.08 -6.96 31.00
C GLN A 207 -13.31 -7.64 32.35
N ASP A 208 -14.33 -8.49 32.37
CA ASP A 208 -14.44 -9.66 33.26
C ASP A 208 -14.57 -10.89 32.37
#